data_AF-I2Q6I9-F1
#
_entry.id   AF-I2Q6I9-F1
#
_cell.length_a   1.000
_cell.length_b   1.000
_cell.length_c   1.000
_cell.angle_alpha   90.00
_cell.angle_beta   90.00
_cell.angle_gamma   90.00
#
_symmetry.space_group_name_H-M   'P 1'
#
loop_
_entity.id
_entity.type
_entity.pdbx_description
1 polymer ?
#
loop_
_entity_poly.entity_id
_entity_poly.type
_entity_poly.pdbx_seq_one_letter_code
_entity_poly.pdbx_strand_id
1 'polypeptide(L)'
;MPKETKFDAIKLRTMITEGKTAQQIMDAFGINKVTLKAHLTKLMLMDERFYKIEGMDERCVSGNVKYAAAGIRLSPTMLKNYGFSQGDEFQVLCPEGGRIVLEKI
;
A
#
# COMPACT_ATOMS: atom_id res chain seq x y z
N MET A 1 29.24 2.94 1.39
CA MET A 1 28.40 2.85 0.17
C MET A 1 27.19 3.73 0.41
N PRO A 2 26.93 4.78 -0.40
CA PRO A 2 25.72 5.57 -0.25
C PRO A 2 24.53 4.71 -0.69
N LYS A 3 23.57 4.49 0.21
CA LYS A 3 22.30 3.83 -0.10
C LYS A 3 21.53 4.74 -1.05
N GLU A 4 21.67 4.53 -2.35
CA GLU A 4 20.83 5.17 -3.37
C GLU A 4 19.37 5.01 -2.93
N THR A 5 18.79 6.14 -2.59
CA THR A 5 17.43 6.21 -2.11
C THR A 5 16.57 5.86 -3.31
N LYS A 6 15.87 4.72 -3.28
CA LYS A 6 14.96 4.21 -4.33
C LYS A 6 13.75 5.14 -4.52
N PHE A 7 13.99 6.41 -4.80
CA PHE A 7 12.99 7.43 -5.00
C PHE A 7 12.66 7.48 -6.50
N ASP A 8 11.72 6.64 -6.90
CA ASP A 8 11.11 6.73 -8.22
C ASP A 8 9.92 7.69 -8.16
N ALA A 9 10.18 8.97 -8.47
CA ALA A 9 9.16 10.01 -8.55
C ALA A 9 8.02 9.64 -9.51
N ILE A 10 8.36 9.05 -10.67
CA ILE A 10 7.39 8.62 -11.69
C ILE A 10 6.48 7.53 -11.11
N LYS A 11 7.06 6.47 -10.55
CA LYS A 11 6.28 5.36 -9.96
C LYS A 11 5.40 5.83 -8.80
N LEU A 12 5.90 6.73 -7.96
CA LEU A 12 5.14 7.28 -6.85
C LEU A 12 3.94 8.09 -7.36
N ARG A 13 4.17 8.97 -8.35
CA ARG A 13 3.11 9.76 -8.99
C ARG A 13 2.04 8.88 -9.62
N THR A 14 2.44 7.83 -10.35
CA THR A 14 1.50 6.87 -10.94
C THR A 14 0.63 6.22 -9.87
N MET A 15 1.23 5.68 -8.80
CA MET A 15 0.47 5.01 -7.74
C MET A 15 -0.49 5.95 -6.99
N ILE A 16 -0.09 7.20 -6.77
CA ILE A 16 -0.98 8.22 -6.19
C ILE A 16 -2.15 8.50 -7.13
N THR A 17 -1.89 8.60 -8.43
CA THR A 17 -2.93 8.89 -9.44
C THR A 17 -3.89 7.70 -9.62
N GLU A 18 -3.39 6.47 -9.46
CA GLU A 18 -4.19 5.23 -9.42
C GLU A 18 -5.05 5.11 -8.15
N GLY A 19 -4.96 6.05 -7.19
CA GLY A 19 -5.73 6.01 -5.95
C GLY A 19 -5.22 4.99 -4.93
N LYS A 20 -3.95 4.57 -5.02
CA LYS A 20 -3.38 3.60 -4.08
C LYS A 20 -3.18 4.21 -2.69
N THR A 21 -3.44 3.41 -1.67
CA THR A 21 -3.30 3.83 -0.28
C THR A 21 -1.84 3.92 0.15
N ALA A 22 -1.57 4.67 1.23
CA ALA A 22 -0.22 4.82 1.78
C ALA A 22 0.41 3.47 2.11
N GLN A 23 -0.37 2.48 2.56
CA GLN A 23 0.10 1.13 2.85
C GLN A 23 0.55 0.39 1.59
N GLN A 24 -0.22 0.46 0.50
CA GLN A 24 0.13 -0.15 -0.79
C GLN A 24 1.40 0.45 -1.36
N ILE A 25 1.55 1.77 -1.26
CA ILE A 25 2.76 2.46 -1.72
C ILE A 25 3.96 2.08 -0.85
N MET A 26 3.81 2.03 0.47
CA MET A 26 4.86 1.56 1.37
C MET A 26 5.32 0.13 1.04
N ASP A 27 4.37 -0.78 0.80
CA ASP A 27 4.65 -2.18 0.48
C ASP A 27 5.35 -2.30 -0.89
N ALA A 28 4.83 -1.62 -1.91
CA ALA A 28 5.38 -1.68 -3.28
C ALA A 28 6.76 -1.04 -3.43
N PHE A 29 7.12 -0.11 -2.53
CA PHE A 29 8.46 0.49 -2.46
C PHE A 29 9.36 -0.17 -1.40
N GLY A 30 8.80 -1.00 -0.51
CA GLY A 30 9.50 -1.57 0.64
C GLY A 30 10.01 -0.48 1.61
N ILE A 31 9.27 0.62 1.77
CA ILE A 31 9.64 1.77 2.60
C ILE A 31 8.67 1.95 3.78
N ASN A 32 9.10 2.70 4.79
CA ASN A 32 8.25 3.05 5.92
C ASN A 32 7.50 4.38 5.69
N LYS A 33 6.56 4.69 6.58
CA LYS A 33 5.71 5.89 6.51
C LYS A 33 6.52 7.19 6.52
N VAL A 34 7.63 7.23 7.25
CA VAL A 34 8.50 8.41 7.36
C VAL A 34 9.20 8.69 6.03
N THR A 35 9.75 7.64 5.40
CA THR A 35 10.38 7.72 4.08
C THR A 35 9.35 8.06 3.00
N LEU A 36 8.15 7.47 3.05
CA LEU A 36 7.07 7.81 2.14
C LEU A 36 6.67 9.29 2.27
N LYS A 37 6.59 9.82 3.49
CA LYS A 37 6.32 11.25 3.73
C LYS A 37 7.40 12.14 3.12
N ALA A 38 8.67 11.81 3.32
CA ALA A 38 9.77 12.54 2.71
C ALA A 38 9.75 12.49 1.17
N HIS A 39 9.40 11.34 0.59
CA HIS A 39 9.24 11.17 -0.86
C HIS A 39 8.07 11.97 -1.41
N LEU A 40 6.92 11.96 -0.72
CA LEU A 40 5.76 12.76 -1.12
C LEU A 40 6.08 14.25 -1.07
N THR A 41 6.74 14.74 -0.01
CA THR A 41 7.13 16.15 0.09
C THR A 41 8.07 16.55 -1.04
N LYS A 42 9.06 15.71 -1.38
CA LYS A 42 9.93 15.95 -2.54
C LYS A 42 9.15 16.01 -3.84
N LEU A 43 8.22 15.07 -4.06
CA LEU A 43 7.39 15.05 -5.26
C LEU A 43 6.50 16.31 -5.36
N MET A 44 5.88 16.74 -4.26
CA MET A 44 5.07 17.96 -4.22
C MET A 44 5.87 19.23 -4.53
N LEU A 45 7.12 19.30 -4.04
CA LEU A 45 8.02 20.42 -4.32
C LEU A 45 8.47 20.45 -5.78
N MET A 46 8.64 19.28 -6.41
CA MET A 46 9.06 19.17 -7.81
C MET A 46 7.92 19.46 -8.80
N ASP A 47 6.71 18.96 -8.53
CA ASP A 47 5.53 19.16 -9.37
C ASP A 47 4.75 20.44 -9.03
N GLU A 48 5.17 21.17 -7.98
CA GLU A 48 4.42 22.30 -7.38
C GLU A 48 2.93 21.98 -7.17
N ARG A 49 2.64 20.71 -6.85
CA ARG A 49 1.28 20.18 -6.78
C ARG A 49 1.06 19.45 -5.47
N PHE A 50 -0.11 19.67 -4.89
CA PHE A 50 -0.52 18.96 -3.69
C PHE A 50 -1.11 17.59 -4.05
N TYR A 51 -0.52 16.54 -3.49
CA TYR A 51 -0.98 15.16 -3.62
C TYR A 51 -1.56 14.66 -2.30
N LYS A 52 -2.79 14.14 -2.31
CA LYS A 52 -3.39 13.53 -1.12
C LYS A 52 -3.35 12.01 -1.28
N ILE A 53 -2.80 11.31 -0.29
CA ILE A 53 -2.76 9.84 -0.24
C ILE A 53 -3.66 9.38 0.90
N GLU A 54 -4.58 8.47 0.61
CA GLU A 54 -5.44 7.85 1.62
C GLU A 54 -4.64 6.97 2.59
N GLY A 55 -4.96 7.00 3.88
CA GLY A 55 -4.21 6.30 4.93
C GLY A 55 -2.88 6.95 5.34
N MET A 56 -2.52 8.12 4.77
CA MET A 56 -1.28 8.81 5.14
C MET A 56 -1.37 9.54 6.50
N ASP A 57 -2.55 10.02 6.89
CA ASP A 57 -2.79 10.64 8.20
C ASP A 57 -3.21 9.61 9.25
N GLU A 58 -3.85 8.52 8.81
CA GLU A 58 -4.32 7.46 9.69
C GLU A 58 -3.17 6.62 10.27
N ARG A 59 -3.39 6.08 11.48
CA ARG A 59 -2.51 5.07 12.06
C ARG A 59 -2.65 3.79 11.23
N CYS A 60 -1.91 3.69 10.14
CA CYS A 60 -1.72 2.46 9.38
C CYS A 60 -1.02 1.45 10.28
N VAL A 61 -1.80 0.63 10.98
CA VAL A 61 -1.30 -0.56 11.64
C VAL A 61 -1.03 -1.54 10.51
N SER A 62 0.24 -1.75 10.15
CA SER A 62 0.62 -2.78 9.18
C SER A 62 0.23 -4.14 9.78
N GLY A 63 -1.00 -4.57 9.52
CA GLY A 63 -1.44 -5.90 9.89
C GLY A 63 -0.69 -6.88 9.01
N ASN A 64 0.45 -7.37 9.50
CA ASN A 64 1.15 -8.47 8.85
C ASN A 64 0.15 -9.63 8.68
N VAL A 65 0.14 -10.24 7.50
CA VAL A 65 -0.58 -11.48 7.26
C VAL A 65 -0.07 -12.52 8.24
N LYS A 66 -0.96 -13.06 9.08
CA LYS A 66 -0.58 -14.13 10.01
C LYS A 66 -1.02 -15.46 9.45
N TYR A 67 -0.07 -16.36 9.28
CA TYR A 67 -0.32 -17.77 9.02
C TYR A 67 -0.71 -18.44 10.34
N ALA A 68 -1.88 -19.05 10.38
CA ALA A 68 -2.36 -19.84 11.51
C ALA A 68 -2.66 -21.26 11.05
N ALA A 69 -2.77 -22.20 11.99
CA ALA A 69 -3.07 -23.61 11.68
C ALA A 69 -4.39 -23.80 10.90
N ALA A 70 -5.33 -22.85 11.03
CA ALA A 70 -6.61 -22.85 10.32
C ALA A 70 -6.61 -22.03 9.01
N GLY A 71 -5.46 -21.50 8.57
CA GLY A 71 -5.31 -20.75 7.32
C GLY A 71 -4.74 -19.34 7.49
N ILE A 72 -5.06 -18.46 6.54
CA ILE A 72 -4.55 -17.08 6.47
C ILE A 72 -5.47 -16.16 7.27
N ARG A 73 -4.92 -15.48 8.28
CA ARG A 73 -5.65 -14.48 9.06
C ARG A 73 -5.26 -13.07 8.62
N LEU A 74 -6.21 -12.39 7.98
CA LEU A 74 -6.12 -10.98 7.60
C LEU A 74 -6.83 -10.14 8.67
N SER A 75 -6.18 -9.07 9.15
CA SER A 75 -6.84 -8.18 10.11
C SER A 75 -7.82 -7.25 9.39
N PRO A 76 -8.95 -6.85 10.02
CA PRO A 76 -9.89 -5.90 9.43
C PRO A 76 -9.22 -4.59 9.02
N THR A 77 -8.25 -4.11 9.80
CA THR A 77 -7.47 -2.91 9.49
C THR A 77 -6.64 -3.07 8.22
N MET A 78 -6.05 -4.26 8.01
CA MET A 78 -5.30 -4.54 6.79
C MET A 78 -6.24 -4.56 5.58
N LEU A 79 -7.37 -5.26 5.66
CA LEU A 79 -8.39 -5.28 4.61
C LEU A 79 -8.86 -3.87 4.23
N LYS A 80 -9.15 -3.01 5.23
CA LYS A 80 -9.53 -1.61 5.00
C LYS A 80 -8.46 -0.81 4.26
N ASN A 81 -7.18 -1.03 4.56
CA ASN A 81 -6.08 -0.37 3.84
C ASN A 81 -6.00 -0.79 2.36
N TYR A 82 -6.63 -1.90 1.98
CA TYR A 82 -6.74 -2.36 0.60
C TYR A 82 -8.14 -2.10 0.00
N GLY A 83 -8.98 -1.29 0.65
CA GLY A 83 -10.31 -0.93 0.14
C GLY A 83 -11.40 -1.96 0.41
N PHE A 84 -11.12 -2.98 1.24
CA PHE A 84 -12.08 -3.98 1.67
C PHE A 84 -12.72 -3.62 3.01
N SER A 85 -14.03 -3.72 3.09
CA SER A 85 -14.86 -3.51 4.27
C SER A 85 -15.61 -4.79 4.64
N GLN A 86 -16.04 -4.90 5.89
CA GLN A 86 -16.87 -6.02 6.32
C GLN A 86 -18.20 -5.98 5.55
N GLY A 87 -18.56 -7.11 4.93
CA GLY A 87 -19.74 -7.20 4.06
C GLY A 87 -19.42 -7.04 2.56
N ASP A 88 -18.20 -6.65 2.19
CA ASP A 88 -17.77 -6.71 0.80
C ASP A 88 -17.61 -8.17 0.35
N GLU A 89 -18.08 -8.47 -0.85
CA GLU A 89 -17.83 -9.72 -1.55
C GLU A 89 -16.53 -9.62 -2.34
N PHE A 90 -15.76 -10.70 -2.37
CA PHE A 90 -14.51 -10.77 -3.10
C PHE A 90 -14.31 -12.19 -3.62
N GLN A 91 -13.63 -12.29 -4.76
CA GLN A 91 -13.16 -13.55 -5.29
C GLN A 91 -11.71 -13.80 -4.91
N VAL A 92 -11.39 -15.08 -4.70
CA VAL A 92 -10.02 -15.55 -4.44
C VAL A 92 -9.48 -16.16 -5.72
N LEU A 93 -8.46 -15.54 -6.28
CA LEU A 93 -7.75 -16.05 -7.45
C LEU A 93 -6.40 -16.64 -7.01
N CYS A 94 -6.07 -17.82 -7.53
CA CYS A 94 -4.81 -18.50 -7.29
C CYS A 94 -4.02 -18.59 -8.60
N PRO A 95 -3.39 -17.50 -9.08
CA PRO A 95 -2.57 -17.54 -10.29
C PRO A 95 -1.38 -18.50 -10.17
N GLU A 96 -0.94 -19.02 -11.31
CA GLU A 96 0.27 -19.86 -11.40
C GLU A 96 1.47 -19.10 -10.83
N GLY A 97 2.12 -19.69 -9.81
CA GLY A 97 3.17 -19.03 -9.03
C GLY A 97 2.91 -18.94 -7.52
N GLY A 98 1.83 -19.55 -7.02
CA GLY A 98 1.59 -19.70 -5.57
C GLY A 98 1.18 -18.41 -4.87
N ARG A 99 0.74 -17.40 -5.62
CA ARG A 99 0.19 -16.16 -5.06
C ARG A 99 -1.32 -16.32 -4.87
N ILE A 100 -1.84 -15.73 -3.81
CA ILE A 100 -3.28 -15.63 -3.55
C ILE A 100 -3.66 -14.17 -3.73
N VAL A 101 -4.61 -13.91 -4.64
CA VAL A 101 -5.10 -12.57 -4.96
C VAL A 101 -6.56 -12.47 -4.52
N LEU A 102 -6.87 -11.41 -3.79
CA LEU A 102 -8.24 -11.04 -3.41
C LEU A 102 -8.69 -9.94 -4.37
N GLU A 103 -9.71 -10.22 -5.18
CA GLU A 103 -10.30 -9.24 -6.10
C GLU A 103 -11.73 -8.92 -5.67
N LYS A 104 -12.05 -7.64 -5.52
CA LYS A 104 -13.37 -7.18 -5.09
C LYS A 104 -14.39 -7.39 -6.22
N ILE A 105 -15.59 -7.87 -5.86
CA ILE A 105 -16.72 -8.10 -6.79
C ILE A 105 -17.60 -6.84 -6.82
#